data_AF-A0A084G9P6-F1
#
_entry.id   AF-A0A084G9P6-F1
#
_cell.length_a   1.000
_cell.length_b   1.000
_cell.length_c   1.000
_cell.angle_alpha   90.00
_cell.angle_beta   90.00
_cell.angle_gamma   90.00
#
_symmetry.space_group_name_H-M   'P 1'
#
loop_
_entity.id
_entity.type
_entity.pdbx_description
1 polymer ?
#
loop_
_entity_poly.entity_id
_entity_poly.type
_entity_poly.pdbx_seq_one_letter_code
_entity_poly.pdbx_strand_id
1 'polypeptide(L)'
;MPLPPALEEVIWTKRFWTVYFDIRPDNEEPWDPEENVVCDISVGGGYNLSLSFHLKCLFERQLNFISPSSPAKPVEVAVTGPHSFPYLLRWSELLLISRARDPTSFSHPGLVVLLLAPFTPICVGDDVDAVAAVVSTFLSRVGFTHKEIRLVLMNIDQRSADFRWRYDAIIQGWVIQHKDFPFEDWMLFLAAAEETIRNRLAPPAGDEYPAATDLPKYDLPPQHALELQVPIGSSPRRLFQNAATCLQMSLSRMLRDLDLGSAALHIATGRPARDCLTGQ
;
A
#
# COMPACT_ATOMS: atom_id res chain seq x y z
N MET A 1 1.17 -4.14 22.99
CA MET A 1 0.67 -2.96 23.73
C MET A 1 -0.71 -2.64 23.23
N PRO A 2 -1.66 -2.22 24.11
CA PRO A 2 -2.96 -1.76 23.65
C PRO A 2 -2.81 -0.63 22.63
N LEU A 3 -3.84 -0.44 21.79
CA LEU A 3 -3.91 0.70 20.89
C LEU A 3 -3.68 2.01 21.67
N PRO A 4 -2.92 2.97 21.11
CA PRO A 4 -2.80 4.30 21.71
C PRO A 4 -4.20 4.91 21.91
N PRO A 5 -4.50 5.55 23.05
CA PRO A 5 -5.84 6.08 23.34
C PRO A 5 -6.38 7.00 22.23
N ALA A 6 -5.51 7.87 21.71
CA ALA A 6 -5.80 8.78 20.60
C ALA A 6 -6.26 8.07 19.33
N LEU A 7 -5.71 6.88 19.08
CA LEU A 7 -6.10 6.05 17.94
C LEU A 7 -7.38 5.27 18.24
N GLU A 8 -7.53 4.74 19.46
CA GLU A 8 -8.70 3.96 19.86
C GLU A 8 -10.02 4.72 19.67
N GLU A 9 -10.01 6.03 19.94
CA GLU A 9 -11.18 6.90 19.74
C GLU A 9 -11.62 7.03 18.28
N VAL A 10 -10.68 7.00 17.34
CA VAL A 10 -10.94 7.35 15.94
C VAL A 10 -10.89 6.16 14.99
N ILE A 11 -10.15 5.09 15.31
CA ILE A 11 -9.86 3.98 14.40
C ILE A 11 -11.09 3.18 13.99
N TRP A 12 -12.18 3.28 14.76
CA TRP A 12 -13.46 2.63 14.44
C TRP A 12 -14.41 3.53 13.65
N THR A 13 -13.99 4.74 13.28
CA THR A 13 -14.80 5.68 12.52
C THR A 13 -14.54 5.54 11.02
N LYS A 14 -15.60 5.73 10.22
CA LYS A 14 -15.46 5.82 8.76
C LYS A 14 -14.47 6.91 8.34
N ARG A 15 -14.55 8.07 9.00
CA ARG A 15 -13.72 9.25 8.72
C ARG A 15 -12.22 8.94 8.80
N PHE A 16 -11.78 8.22 9.84
CA PHE A 16 -10.39 7.80 9.97
C PHE A 16 -9.91 7.07 8.71
N TRP A 17 -10.63 6.03 8.29
CA TRP A 17 -10.22 5.22 7.14
C TRP A 17 -10.35 5.94 5.80
N THR A 18 -11.32 6.85 5.65
CA THR A 18 -11.45 7.69 4.46
C THR A 18 -10.20 8.54 4.26
N VAL A 19 -9.71 9.15 5.36
CA VAL A 19 -8.47 9.95 5.35
C VAL A 19 -7.25 9.04 5.20
N TYR A 20 -7.22 7.90 5.90
CA TYR A 20 -6.10 6.95 5.92
C TYR A 20 -5.77 6.39 4.54
N PHE A 21 -6.79 6.07 3.75
CA PHE A 21 -6.65 5.58 2.38
C PHE A 21 -6.69 6.68 1.32
N ASP A 22 -6.80 7.95 1.73
CA ASP A 22 -6.91 9.12 0.85
C ASP A 22 -8.00 8.96 -0.22
N ILE A 23 -9.20 8.56 0.22
CA ILE A 23 -10.39 8.44 -0.64
C ILE A 23 -11.42 9.55 -0.37
N ARG A 24 -11.01 10.63 0.29
CA ARG A 24 -11.87 11.75 0.65
C ARG A 24 -12.45 12.44 -0.58
N PRO A 25 -13.71 12.88 -0.54
CA PRO A 25 -14.21 13.85 -1.51
C PRO A 25 -13.58 15.23 -1.24
N ASP A 26 -13.33 16.00 -2.31
CA ASP A 26 -12.63 17.31 -2.30
C ASP A 26 -13.22 18.36 -1.33
N ASN A 27 -14.43 18.13 -0.80
CA ASN A 27 -15.22 19.07 -0.01
C ASN A 27 -15.38 18.69 1.48
N GLU A 28 -14.70 17.66 1.97
CA GLU A 28 -14.75 17.31 3.40
C GLU A 28 -13.95 18.31 4.26
N GLU A 29 -14.49 18.62 5.44
CA GLU A 29 -13.81 19.46 6.42
C GLU A 29 -12.44 18.87 6.83
N PRO A 30 -11.42 19.72 7.03
CA PRO A 30 -10.13 19.30 7.55
C PRO A 30 -10.31 18.50 8.84
N TRP A 31 -9.65 17.35 8.90
CA TRP A 31 -9.57 16.56 10.12
C TRP A 31 -8.32 17.02 10.87
N ASP A 32 -8.52 17.64 12.04
CA ASP A 32 -7.44 18.33 12.79
C ASP A 32 -7.08 17.72 14.16
N PRO A 33 -6.90 16.40 14.30
CA PRO A 33 -6.20 15.84 15.44
C PRO A 33 -4.68 16.07 15.32
N GLU A 34 -4.11 16.86 16.23
CA GLU A 34 -2.67 17.18 16.28
C GLU A 34 -1.84 16.16 17.07
N GLU A 35 -2.05 14.86 16.84
CA GLU A 35 -1.35 13.81 17.59
C GLU A 35 -0.52 12.90 16.70
N ASN A 36 0.70 12.61 17.18
CA ASN A 36 1.54 11.54 16.64
C ASN A 36 1.15 10.22 17.29
N VAL A 37 0.89 9.22 16.46
CA VAL A 37 0.46 7.91 16.88
C VAL A 37 1.54 6.90 16.53
N VAL A 38 1.86 6.02 17.48
CA VAL A 38 2.80 4.90 17.31
C VAL A 38 2.10 3.62 17.71
N CYS A 39 2.03 2.66 16.78
CA CYS A 39 1.39 1.37 16.97
C CYS A 39 2.42 0.26 16.91
N ASP A 40 2.67 -0.38 18.05
CA ASP A 40 3.57 -1.52 18.12
C ASP A 40 2.80 -2.84 17.95
N ILE A 41 3.07 -3.51 16.84
CA ILE A 41 2.50 -4.79 16.44
C ILE A 41 3.55 -5.87 16.72
N SER A 42 3.30 -6.69 17.73
CA SER A 42 4.19 -7.82 18.02
C SER A 42 4.00 -8.94 16.99
N VAL A 43 5.10 -9.46 16.45
CA VAL A 43 5.10 -10.52 15.41
C VAL A 43 5.67 -11.85 15.91
N GLY A 44 5.82 -12.01 17.23
CA GLY A 44 6.40 -13.19 17.87
C GLY A 44 7.93 -13.14 17.98
N GLY A 45 8.51 -14.05 18.77
CA GLY A 45 9.97 -14.15 18.91
C GLY A 45 10.68 -12.95 19.53
N GLY A 46 9.93 -12.01 20.11
CA GLY A 46 10.45 -10.72 20.63
C GLY A 46 10.62 -9.64 19.55
N TYR A 47 10.23 -9.93 18.30
CA TYR A 47 10.21 -8.97 17.21
C TYR A 47 8.94 -8.12 17.22
N ASN A 48 9.06 -6.86 16.83
CA ASN A 48 7.92 -5.95 16.68
C ASN A 48 8.02 -5.13 15.39
N LEU A 49 6.88 -4.78 14.83
CA LEU A 49 6.72 -3.73 13.83
C LEU A 49 6.12 -2.50 14.52
N SER A 50 6.76 -1.36 14.36
CA SER A 50 6.31 -0.08 14.92
C SER A 50 5.85 0.83 13.79
N LEU A 51 4.54 1.03 13.70
CA LEU A 51 3.92 1.90 12.71
C LEU A 51 3.70 3.28 13.33
N SER A 52 4.34 4.31 12.78
CA SER A 52 4.17 5.69 13.22
C SER A 52 3.55 6.57 12.13
N PHE A 53 2.62 7.43 12.52
CA PHE A 53 1.99 8.41 11.63
C PHE A 53 1.39 9.56 12.43
N HIS A 54 1.18 10.69 11.77
CA HIS A 54 0.54 11.86 12.36
C HIS A 54 -0.95 11.88 11.99
N LEU A 55 -1.88 12.04 12.94
CA LEU A 55 -3.31 11.98 12.65
C LEU A 55 -3.78 13.08 11.67
N LYS A 56 -3.21 14.30 11.76
CA LYS A 56 -3.36 15.37 10.76
C LYS A 56 -2.84 15.02 9.34
N CYS A 57 -1.94 14.04 9.22
CA CYS A 57 -1.23 13.70 7.99
C CYS A 57 -1.16 12.16 7.79
N LEU A 58 -2.31 11.48 7.72
CA LEU A 58 -2.34 10.01 7.64
C LEU A 58 -1.73 9.39 6.37
N PHE A 59 -1.44 10.21 5.35
CA PHE A 59 -0.79 9.71 4.14
C PHE A 59 0.72 9.50 4.34
N GLU A 60 1.33 10.14 5.34
CA GLU A 60 2.73 9.95 5.75
C GLU A 60 2.80 8.97 6.91
N ARG A 61 3.34 7.78 6.62
CA ARG A 61 3.43 6.66 7.56
C ARG A 61 4.83 6.09 7.48
N GLN A 62 5.38 5.76 8.63
CA GLN A 62 6.67 5.11 8.75
C GLN A 62 6.47 3.76 9.42
N LEU A 63 7.09 2.74 8.86
CA LEU A 63 7.11 1.40 9.42
C LEU A 63 8.55 1.09 9.82
N ASN A 64 8.72 0.84 11.11
CA ASN A 64 10.00 0.48 11.69
C ASN A 64 9.97 -0.98 12.14
N PHE A 65 11.10 -1.65 11.99
CA PHE A 65 11.32 -2.99 12.48
C PHE A 65 12.18 -2.96 13.74
N ILE A 66 11.76 -3.70 14.76
CA ILE A 66 12.44 -3.78 16.06
C ILE A 66 12.85 -5.23 16.31
N SER A 67 14.16 -5.45 16.39
CA SER A 67 14.76 -6.75 16.70
C SER A 67 14.98 -6.92 18.21
N PRO A 68 14.75 -8.12 18.79
CA PRO A 68 15.04 -8.40 20.19
C PRO A 68 16.54 -8.27 20.51
N SER A 69 17.42 -8.41 19.52
CA SER A 69 18.86 -8.22 19.68
C SER A 69 19.28 -6.75 19.75
N SER A 70 18.42 -5.83 19.30
CA SER A 70 18.69 -4.39 19.34
C SER A 70 17.40 -3.56 19.52
N PRO A 71 16.69 -3.70 20.66
CA PRO A 71 15.39 -3.07 20.86
C PRO A 71 15.47 -1.53 20.91
N ALA A 72 16.64 -0.98 21.27
CA ALA A 72 16.87 0.47 21.35
C ALA A 72 17.17 1.12 19.98
N LYS A 73 17.26 0.34 18.90
CA LYS A 73 17.55 0.84 17.56
C LYS A 73 16.53 0.31 16.54
N PRO A 74 15.34 0.92 16.48
CA PRO A 74 14.38 0.65 15.40
C PRO A 74 15.02 0.94 14.04
N VAL A 75 14.79 0.06 13.07
CA VAL A 75 15.25 0.23 11.69
C VAL A 75 14.05 0.63 10.84
N GLU A 76 14.10 1.78 10.16
CA GLU A 76 13.07 2.16 9.20
C GLU A 76 13.12 1.21 8.01
N VAL A 77 12.00 0.54 7.72
CA VAL A 77 11.91 -0.49 6.68
C VAL A 77 10.94 -0.13 5.57
N ALA A 78 10.01 0.79 5.82
CA ALA A 78 9.18 1.37 4.78
C ALA A 78 8.63 2.75 5.18
N VAL A 79 8.37 3.59 4.19
CA VAL A 79 7.73 4.90 4.37
C VAL A 79 6.75 5.19 3.24
N THR A 80 5.61 5.78 3.56
CA THR A 80 4.64 6.33 2.59
C THR A 80 4.71 7.86 2.60
N GLY A 81 4.45 8.51 1.46
CA GLY A 81 4.51 9.97 1.32
C GLY A 81 5.42 10.45 0.17
N PRO A 82 5.92 11.70 0.23
CA PRO A 82 6.71 12.32 -0.86
C PRO A 82 8.02 11.61 -1.21
N HIS A 83 8.60 10.85 -0.27
CA HIS A 83 9.83 10.07 -0.45
C HIS A 83 9.60 8.58 -0.21
N SER A 84 8.49 8.07 -0.75
CA SER A 84 8.00 6.73 -0.43
C SER A 84 8.86 5.59 -1.00
N PHE A 85 9.13 4.62 -0.14
CA PHE A 85 9.49 3.24 -0.51
C PHE A 85 8.55 2.31 0.29
N PRO A 86 7.26 2.30 -0.06
CA PRO A 86 6.24 1.78 0.85
C PRO A 86 6.16 0.26 0.80
N TYR A 87 6.54 -0.36 -0.31
CA TYR A 87 6.23 -1.76 -0.56
C TYR A 87 7.24 -2.69 0.09
N LEU A 88 6.79 -3.34 1.15
CA LEU A 88 7.63 -4.17 2.00
C LEU A 88 7.09 -5.59 2.16
N LEU A 89 5.76 -5.72 2.18
CA LEU A 89 5.07 -6.96 2.55
C LEU A 89 4.29 -7.53 1.37
N ARG A 90 4.27 -8.85 1.26
CA ARG A 90 3.27 -9.58 0.46
C ARG A 90 1.98 -9.73 1.24
N TRP A 91 0.85 -9.88 0.54
CA TRP A 91 -0.45 -10.11 1.19
C TRP A 91 -0.46 -11.36 2.09
N SER A 92 0.22 -12.43 1.70
CA SER A 92 0.37 -13.63 2.52
C SER A 92 1.14 -13.38 3.82
N GLU A 93 2.18 -12.54 3.78
CA GLU A 93 2.98 -12.14 4.95
C GLU A 93 2.17 -11.22 5.86
N LEU A 94 1.42 -10.27 5.29
CA LEU A 94 0.55 -9.39 6.04
C LEU A 94 -0.53 -10.18 6.82
N LEU A 95 -1.17 -11.16 6.17
CA LEU A 95 -2.13 -12.03 6.82
C LEU A 95 -1.49 -12.87 7.93
N LEU A 96 -0.25 -13.31 7.74
CA LEU A 96 0.52 -14.04 8.75
C LEU A 96 0.89 -13.14 9.94
N ILE A 97 1.32 -11.90 9.71
CA ILE A 97 1.56 -10.87 10.75
C ILE A 97 0.28 -10.60 11.54
N SER A 98 -0.86 -10.43 10.84
CA SER A 98 -2.15 -10.26 11.49
C SER A 98 -2.49 -11.44 12.40
N ARG A 99 -2.20 -12.68 11.99
CA ARG A 99 -2.44 -13.88 12.82
C ARG A 99 -1.45 -14.00 13.99
N ALA A 100 -0.20 -13.59 13.81
CA ALA A 100 0.84 -13.63 14.83
C ALA A 100 0.71 -12.53 15.90
N ARG A 101 -0.15 -11.53 15.66
CA ARG A 101 -0.35 -10.40 16.58
C ARG A 101 -0.79 -10.85 17.97
N ASP A 102 -0.48 -10.03 18.95
CA ASP A 102 -1.06 -10.13 20.29
C ASP A 102 -2.55 -9.71 20.26
N PRO A 103 -3.50 -10.64 20.52
CA PRO A 103 -4.93 -10.34 20.45
C PRO A 103 -5.41 -9.37 21.54
N THR A 104 -4.65 -9.19 22.63
CA THR A 104 -4.98 -8.20 23.68
C THR A 104 -4.71 -6.78 23.23
N SER A 105 -3.80 -6.62 22.26
CA SER A 105 -3.37 -5.35 21.70
C SER A 105 -4.26 -4.91 20.52
N PHE A 106 -4.70 -5.88 19.71
CA PHE A 106 -5.53 -5.66 18.51
C PHE A 106 -6.67 -6.69 18.47
N SER A 107 -7.84 -6.30 18.99
CA SER A 107 -9.00 -7.18 19.14
C SER A 107 -9.52 -7.76 17.82
N HIS A 108 -9.33 -7.05 16.69
CA HIS A 108 -9.81 -7.49 15.37
C HIS A 108 -8.66 -7.79 14.40
N PRO A 109 -8.62 -8.96 13.74
CA PRO A 109 -7.54 -9.33 12.81
C PRO A 109 -7.43 -8.39 11.61
N GLY A 110 -8.57 -7.97 11.07
CA GLY A 110 -8.61 -7.00 9.98
C GLY A 110 -7.95 -5.66 10.30
N LEU A 111 -7.85 -5.27 11.57
CA LEU A 111 -7.30 -3.97 11.94
C LEU A 111 -5.81 -3.84 11.57
N VAL A 112 -5.01 -4.85 11.92
CA VAL A 112 -3.60 -4.91 11.56
C VAL A 112 -3.43 -5.01 10.04
N VAL A 113 -4.31 -5.76 9.37
CA VAL A 113 -4.29 -5.86 7.89
C VAL A 113 -4.47 -4.48 7.28
N LEU A 114 -5.50 -3.73 7.67
CA LEU A 114 -5.81 -2.43 7.06
C LEU A 114 -4.79 -1.35 7.44
N LEU A 115 -4.22 -1.38 8.65
CA LEU A 115 -3.13 -0.47 9.05
C LEU A 115 -1.82 -0.72 8.30
N LEU A 116 -1.57 -1.92 7.80
CA LEU A 116 -0.34 -2.25 7.06
C LEU A 116 -0.56 -2.42 5.54
N ALA A 117 -1.82 -2.37 5.08
CA ALA A 117 -2.18 -2.41 3.66
C ALA A 117 -1.44 -1.36 2.80
N PRO A 118 -1.15 -0.13 3.27
CA PRO A 118 -0.36 0.84 2.50
C PRO A 118 1.05 0.36 2.14
N PHE A 119 1.58 -0.62 2.87
CA PHE A 119 2.91 -1.22 2.65
C PHE A 119 2.85 -2.56 1.90
N THR A 120 1.67 -2.96 1.45
CA THR A 120 1.34 -4.28 0.91
C THR A 120 0.57 -4.13 -0.40
N PRO A 121 1.26 -3.80 -1.52
CA PRO A 121 0.59 -3.59 -2.80
C PRO A 121 -0.02 -4.89 -3.31
N ILE A 122 -1.15 -4.79 -4.01
CA ILE A 122 -1.64 -5.90 -4.83
C ILE A 122 -0.78 -5.93 -6.10
N CYS A 123 -0.05 -7.02 -6.27
CA CYS A 123 0.90 -7.25 -7.34
C CYS A 123 0.38 -8.30 -8.34
N VAL A 124 1.06 -8.42 -9.48
CA VAL A 124 0.73 -9.46 -10.45
C VAL A 124 0.99 -10.84 -9.84
N GLY A 125 -0.02 -11.70 -9.90
CA GLY A 125 0.03 -13.05 -9.33
C GLY A 125 -0.56 -13.17 -7.93
N ASP A 126 -0.95 -12.06 -7.29
CA ASP A 126 -1.69 -12.12 -6.03
C ASP A 126 -3.14 -12.60 -6.24
N ASP A 127 -3.70 -13.24 -5.22
CA ASP A 127 -5.11 -13.61 -5.15
C ASP A 127 -5.96 -12.38 -4.77
N VAL A 128 -6.40 -11.67 -5.80
CA VAL A 128 -7.16 -10.42 -5.69
C VAL A 128 -8.48 -10.63 -4.95
N ASP A 129 -9.15 -11.76 -5.18
CA ASP A 129 -10.45 -12.05 -4.56
C ASP A 129 -10.28 -12.24 -3.04
N ALA A 130 -9.23 -12.95 -2.63
CA ALA A 130 -8.89 -13.09 -1.21
C ALA A 130 -8.55 -11.75 -0.55
N VAL A 131 -7.76 -10.91 -1.22
CA VAL A 131 -7.44 -9.56 -0.73
C VAL A 131 -8.69 -8.70 -0.60
N ALA A 132 -9.50 -8.65 -1.65
CA ALA A 132 -10.75 -7.90 -1.68
C ALA A 132 -11.69 -8.36 -0.57
N ALA A 133 -11.80 -9.66 -0.32
CA ALA A 133 -12.62 -10.21 0.75
C ALA A 133 -12.20 -9.70 2.14
N VAL A 134 -10.91 -9.71 2.45
CA VAL A 134 -10.40 -9.25 3.74
C VAL A 134 -10.62 -7.74 3.94
N VAL A 135 -10.28 -6.95 2.92
CA VAL A 135 -10.47 -5.48 2.94
C VAL A 135 -11.95 -5.13 3.09
N SER A 136 -12.82 -5.78 2.30
CA SER A 136 -14.26 -5.52 2.29
C SER A 136 -14.91 -5.87 3.62
N THR A 137 -14.56 -7.03 4.19
CA THR A 137 -15.12 -7.48 5.48
C THR A 137 -14.91 -6.45 6.58
N PHE A 138 -13.70 -5.88 6.67
CA PHE A 138 -13.40 -4.88 7.69
C PHE A 138 -14.06 -3.53 7.38
N LEU A 139 -13.91 -3.01 6.15
CA LEU A 139 -14.41 -1.67 5.82
C LEU A 139 -15.94 -1.60 5.81
N SER A 140 -16.64 -2.67 5.39
CA SER A 140 -18.10 -2.75 5.50
C SER A 140 -18.57 -2.65 6.95
N ARG A 141 -17.84 -3.26 7.90
CA ARG A 141 -18.14 -3.14 9.34
C ARG A 141 -18.03 -1.69 9.84
N VAL A 142 -17.11 -0.92 9.26
CA VAL A 142 -16.90 0.51 9.60
C VAL A 142 -17.83 1.45 8.80
N GLY A 143 -18.74 0.90 7.99
CA GLY A 143 -19.77 1.66 7.28
C GLY A 143 -19.37 2.15 5.88
N PHE A 144 -18.35 1.55 5.27
CA PHE A 144 -18.02 1.82 3.88
C PHE A 144 -19.02 1.14 2.94
N THR A 145 -19.39 1.88 1.90
CA THR A 145 -20.16 1.36 0.76
C THR A 145 -19.25 0.57 -0.19
N HIS A 146 -19.85 -0.25 -1.05
CA HIS A 146 -19.12 -1.01 -2.06
C HIS A 146 -18.26 -0.11 -2.97
N LYS A 147 -18.78 1.08 -3.34
CA LYS A 147 -18.05 2.06 -4.16
C LYS A 147 -16.79 2.58 -3.45
N GLU A 148 -16.88 2.89 -2.16
CA GLU A 148 -15.75 3.40 -1.37
C GLU A 148 -14.69 2.31 -1.14
N ILE A 149 -15.11 1.08 -0.85
CA ILE A 149 -14.21 -0.07 -0.72
C ILE A 149 -13.43 -0.28 -2.01
N ARG A 150 -14.09 -0.13 -3.16
CA ARG A 150 -13.43 -0.25 -4.46
C ARG A 150 -12.38 0.83 -4.69
N LEU A 151 -12.62 2.07 -4.25
CA LEU A 151 -11.59 3.13 -4.28
C LEU A 151 -10.37 2.77 -3.42
N VAL A 152 -10.59 2.19 -2.23
CA VAL A 152 -9.48 1.70 -1.39
C VAL A 152 -8.67 0.61 -2.10
N LEU A 153 -9.36 -0.37 -2.69
CA LEU A 153 -8.71 -1.44 -3.46
C LEU A 153 -7.92 -0.89 -4.66
N MET A 154 -8.45 0.11 -5.37
CA MET A 154 -7.74 0.77 -6.47
C MET A 154 -6.47 1.49 -6.02
N ASN A 155 -6.47 2.10 -4.83
CA ASN A 155 -5.30 2.81 -4.31
C ASN A 155 -4.14 1.87 -3.93
N ILE A 156 -4.44 0.63 -3.54
CA ILE A 156 -3.43 -0.38 -3.18
C ILE A 156 -3.11 -1.34 -4.33
N ASP A 157 -3.82 -1.27 -5.45
CA ASP A 157 -3.59 -2.10 -6.63
C ASP A 157 -2.49 -1.54 -7.53
N GLN A 158 -1.36 -2.24 -7.60
CA GLN A 158 -0.17 -1.86 -8.38
C GLN A 158 0.07 -2.78 -9.58
N ARG A 159 -0.87 -3.68 -9.89
CA ARG A 159 -0.74 -4.62 -11.02
C ARG A 159 -0.58 -3.92 -12.37
N SER A 160 -1.20 -2.76 -12.56
CA SER A 160 -1.09 -1.98 -13.81
C SER A 160 0.28 -1.34 -14.01
N ALA A 161 1.02 -1.12 -12.93
CA ALA A 161 2.41 -0.69 -12.97
C ALA A 161 3.39 -1.89 -13.05
N ASP A 162 2.87 -3.10 -13.32
CA ASP A 162 3.61 -4.36 -13.48
C ASP A 162 4.46 -4.72 -12.26
N PHE A 163 4.05 -4.29 -11.06
CA PHE A 163 4.71 -4.69 -9.82
C PHE A 163 4.51 -6.20 -9.61
N ARG A 164 5.63 -6.90 -9.39
CA ARG A 164 5.64 -8.33 -9.12
C ARG A 164 6.54 -8.64 -7.94
N TRP A 165 6.14 -9.62 -7.14
CA TRP A 165 7.02 -10.22 -6.17
C TRP A 165 7.94 -11.22 -6.86
N ARG A 166 9.24 -11.04 -6.72
CA ARG A 166 10.26 -11.99 -7.20
C ARG A 166 11.04 -12.51 -6.00
N TYR A 167 11.21 -13.82 -5.94
CA TYR A 167 12.17 -14.39 -5.01
C TYR A 167 13.59 -14.17 -5.54
N ASP A 168 14.40 -13.46 -4.78
CA ASP A 168 15.81 -13.26 -5.07
C ASP A 168 16.64 -14.25 -4.26
N ALA A 169 17.36 -15.12 -4.97
CA ALA A 169 18.14 -16.19 -4.36
C ALA A 169 19.45 -15.73 -3.71
N ILE A 170 19.96 -14.55 -4.07
CA ILE A 170 21.20 -13.98 -3.49
C ILE A 170 20.90 -13.54 -2.07
N ILE A 171 19.82 -12.78 -1.91
CA ILE A 171 19.41 -12.30 -0.59
C ILE A 171 18.55 -13.37 0.13
N GLN A 172 18.00 -14.33 -0.60
CA GLN A 172 17.14 -15.44 -0.14
C GLN A 172 15.70 -15.05 0.23
N GLY A 173 15.12 -14.03 -0.40
CA GLY A 173 13.77 -13.57 -0.05
C GLY A 173 13.08 -12.79 -1.13
N TRP A 174 11.88 -12.32 -0.79
CA TRP A 174 10.99 -11.68 -1.75
C TRP A 174 11.31 -10.20 -1.86
N VAL A 175 11.63 -9.79 -3.08
CA VAL A 175 11.79 -8.39 -3.44
C VAL A 175 10.65 -7.97 -4.34
N ILE A 176 10.25 -6.72 -4.20
CA ILE A 176 9.36 -6.14 -5.17
C ILE A 176 10.18 -5.78 -6.40
N GLN A 177 9.92 -6.48 -7.50
CA GLN A 177 10.50 -6.14 -8.78
C GLN A 177 9.65 -5.04 -9.39
N HIS A 178 10.06 -3.81 -9.11
CA HIS A 178 9.88 -2.72 -10.05
C HIS A 178 11.11 -2.72 -10.95
N LYS A 179 11.08 -2.06 -12.11
CA LYS A 179 12.16 -2.17 -13.11
C LYS A 179 13.56 -1.79 -12.59
N ASP A 180 13.69 -1.13 -11.42
CA ASP A 180 14.96 -0.63 -10.87
C ASP A 180 14.98 -0.54 -9.30
N PHE A 181 15.43 -1.55 -8.53
CA PHE A 181 15.72 -1.36 -7.08
C PHE A 181 16.59 -2.48 -6.39
N PRO A 182 17.55 -2.18 -5.47
CA PRO A 182 18.36 -3.20 -4.74
C PRO A 182 18.20 -3.18 -3.19
N PHE A 183 18.19 -4.33 -2.51
CA PHE A 183 18.12 -4.42 -1.02
C PHE A 183 18.72 -5.73 -0.43
N GLU A 184 19.73 -5.65 0.45
CA GLU A 184 20.45 -6.83 0.99
C GLU A 184 20.15 -7.16 2.49
N ASP A 185 19.51 -6.27 3.25
CA ASP A 185 19.39 -6.43 4.72
C ASP A 185 18.04 -6.96 5.25
N TRP A 186 16.99 -7.00 4.42
CA TRP A 186 15.61 -7.42 4.80
C TRP A 186 15.49 -8.91 5.19
N MET A 187 16.54 -9.67 4.90
CA MET A 187 16.51 -11.11 4.82
C MET A 187 16.64 -11.84 6.14
N LEU A 188 17.40 -11.24 7.04
CA LEU A 188 17.63 -11.76 8.37
C LEU A 188 16.35 -11.69 9.23
N PHE A 189 15.41 -10.82 8.86
CA PHE A 189 14.13 -10.68 9.54
C PHE A 189 13.16 -11.81 9.19
N LEU A 190 12.92 -12.07 7.90
CA LEU A 190 11.91 -13.05 7.45
C LEU A 190 12.25 -14.48 7.89
N ALA A 191 13.53 -14.87 7.85
CA ALA A 191 13.96 -16.19 8.29
C ALA A 191 13.70 -16.44 9.79
N ALA A 192 13.85 -15.40 10.63
CA ALA A 192 13.60 -15.51 12.07
C ALA A 192 12.10 -15.60 12.42
N ALA A 193 11.25 -14.92 11.65
CA ALA A 193 9.79 -14.98 11.81
C ALA A 193 9.26 -16.38 11.46
N GLU A 194 9.71 -16.96 10.34
CA GLU A 194 9.26 -18.29 9.89
C GLU A 194 9.63 -19.40 10.89
N GLU A 195 10.86 -19.37 11.41
CA GLU A 195 11.35 -20.37 12.36
C GLU A 195 10.61 -20.28 13.72
N THR A 196 10.23 -19.07 14.15
CA THR A 196 9.44 -18.88 15.37
C THR A 196 8.04 -19.49 15.26
N ILE A 197 7.42 -19.42 14.08
CA ILE A 197 6.08 -19.96 13.81
C ILE A 197 6.10 -21.49 13.77
N ARG A 198 7.09 -22.05 13.07
CA ARG A 198 7.31 -23.50 12.96
C ARG A 198 7.50 -24.15 14.33
N ASN A 199 8.17 -23.45 15.25
CA ASN A 199 8.44 -23.94 16.60
C ASN A 199 7.30 -23.72 17.61
N ARG A 200 6.24 -22.96 17.26
CA ARG A 200 5.13 -22.63 18.17
C ARG A 200 3.79 -23.27 17.83
N LEU A 201 3.60 -23.82 16.63
CA LEU A 201 2.30 -24.35 16.20
C LEU A 201 2.40 -25.82 15.75
N ALA A 202 1.95 -26.73 16.63
CA ALA A 202 1.05 -27.76 16.14
C ALA A 202 -0.25 -27.04 15.72
N PRO A 203 -0.84 -27.33 14.55
CA PRO A 203 -1.94 -26.55 14.02
C PRO A 203 -3.15 -26.64 14.97
N PRO A 204 -3.71 -25.52 15.47
CA PRO A 204 -5.03 -25.55 16.06
C PRO A 204 -6.04 -25.79 14.93
N ALA A 205 -6.91 -26.77 15.13
CA ALA A 205 -8.10 -26.91 14.33
C ALA A 205 -9.00 -25.68 14.54
N GLY A 206 -9.41 -25.03 13.45
CA GLY A 206 -10.57 -24.15 13.42
C GLY A 206 -10.32 -22.68 13.78
N ASP A 207 -9.74 -21.93 12.85
CA ASP A 207 -10.20 -20.56 12.58
C ASP A 207 -10.42 -20.47 11.06
N GLU A 208 -11.57 -21.01 10.64
CA GLU A 208 -12.08 -20.81 9.29
C GLU A 208 -12.48 -19.34 9.16
N TYR A 209 -11.72 -18.59 8.34
CA TYR A 209 -12.30 -17.41 7.72
C TYR A 209 -13.51 -17.88 6.90
N PRO A 210 -14.67 -17.23 6.98
CA PRO A 210 -15.83 -17.66 6.23
C PRO A 210 -15.44 -17.76 4.75
N ALA A 211 -15.74 -18.91 4.13
CA ALA A 211 -15.62 -19.08 2.70
C ALA A 211 -16.34 -17.92 2.01
N ALA A 212 -15.68 -17.31 1.02
CA ALA A 212 -16.10 -16.12 0.31
C ALA A 212 -17.31 -16.39 -0.62
N THR A 213 -18.42 -16.89 -0.09
CA THR A 213 -19.57 -17.32 -0.90
C THR A 213 -20.64 -16.26 -1.12
N ASP A 214 -20.64 -15.14 -0.37
CA ASP A 214 -21.64 -14.07 -0.50
C ASP A 214 -21.05 -12.65 -0.67
N LEU A 215 -19.73 -12.54 -0.89
CA LEU A 215 -19.14 -11.25 -1.22
C LEU A 215 -19.45 -10.88 -2.67
N PRO A 216 -19.84 -9.62 -2.97
CA PRO A 216 -19.97 -9.18 -4.34
C PRO A 216 -18.62 -9.40 -5.03
N LYS A 217 -18.65 -10.04 -6.20
CA LYS A 217 -17.45 -10.25 -7.00
C LYS A 217 -16.87 -8.88 -7.35
N TYR A 218 -15.71 -8.55 -6.80
CA TYR A 218 -15.01 -7.32 -7.14
C TYR A 218 -14.31 -7.56 -8.46
N ASP A 219 -15.05 -7.44 -9.57
CA ASP A 219 -14.45 -7.33 -10.89
C ASP A 219 -13.71 -5.98 -10.93
N LEU A 220 -12.46 -5.97 -10.45
CA LEU A 220 -11.57 -4.85 -10.66
C LEU A 220 -11.49 -4.66 -12.17
N PRO A 221 -11.84 -3.48 -12.69
CA PRO A 221 -12.00 -3.27 -14.11
C PRO A 221 -10.68 -3.61 -14.80
N PRO A 222 -10.72 -4.18 -16.02
CA PRO A 222 -9.52 -4.28 -16.83
C PRO A 222 -8.93 -2.88 -16.96
N GLN A 223 -7.75 -2.68 -16.37
CA GLN A 223 -7.13 -1.35 -16.39
C GLN A 223 -6.55 -1.12 -17.78
N HIS A 224 -7.18 -0.22 -18.52
CA HIS A 224 -6.74 0.15 -19.85
C HIS A 224 -5.58 1.14 -19.74
N ALA A 225 -4.43 0.80 -20.31
CA ALA A 225 -3.36 1.76 -20.51
C ALA A 225 -3.78 2.73 -21.63
N LEU A 226 -4.09 3.98 -21.27
CA LEU A 226 -4.34 5.04 -22.23
C LEU A 226 -3.03 5.78 -22.52
N GLU A 227 -2.39 5.47 -23.63
CA GLU A 227 -1.25 6.26 -24.11
C GLU A 227 -1.75 7.51 -24.84
N LEU A 228 -1.61 8.67 -24.20
CA LEU A 228 -1.94 9.96 -24.79
C LEU A 228 -0.67 10.64 -25.29
N GLN A 229 -0.48 10.61 -26.60
CA GLN A 229 0.50 11.48 -27.25
C GLN A 229 -0.10 12.87 -27.41
N VAL A 230 0.32 13.81 -26.56
CA VAL A 230 -0.07 15.22 -26.69
C VAL A 230 0.95 15.89 -27.62
N PRO A 231 0.59 16.21 -28.89
CA PRO A 231 1.48 16.96 -29.75
C PRO A 231 1.64 18.37 -29.15
N ILE A 232 2.77 18.59 -28.49
CA ILE A 232 3.18 19.94 -28.11
C ILE A 232 3.54 20.58 -29.45
N GLY A 233 2.63 21.36 -30.02
CA GLY A 233 2.92 22.14 -31.23
C GLY A 233 4.19 22.94 -31.03
N SER A 234 4.80 23.42 -32.12
CA SER A 234 6.01 24.24 -32.13
C SER A 234 5.80 25.65 -31.54
N SER A 235 5.05 25.72 -30.43
CA SER A 235 4.88 26.90 -29.61
C SER A 235 6.24 27.26 -29.01
N PRO A 236 6.70 28.51 -29.17
CA PRO A 236 7.91 28.98 -28.53
C PRO A 236 7.78 29.04 -26.99
N ARG A 237 6.56 28.89 -26.45
CA ARG A 237 6.34 28.81 -25.00
C ARG A 237 6.70 27.41 -24.51
N ARG A 238 7.79 27.34 -23.73
CA ARG A 238 8.11 26.16 -22.93
C ARG A 238 6.90 25.80 -22.08
N LEU A 239 6.56 24.51 -22.04
CA LEU A 239 5.65 24.01 -21.02
C LEU A 239 6.20 24.43 -19.65
N PHE A 240 5.33 24.96 -18.80
CA PHE A 240 5.70 25.23 -17.42
C PHE A 240 6.13 23.92 -16.76
N GLN A 241 7.07 24.01 -15.82
CA GLN A 241 7.77 22.85 -15.24
C GLN A 241 6.83 21.79 -14.66
N ASN A 242 5.60 22.18 -14.29
CA ASN A 242 4.59 21.33 -13.67
C ASN A 242 3.47 20.89 -14.63
N ALA A 243 3.55 21.21 -15.93
CA ALA A 243 2.47 20.89 -16.89
C ALA A 243 2.23 19.38 -17.00
N ALA A 244 3.30 18.61 -16.98
CA ALA A 244 3.30 17.15 -16.89
C ALA A 244 2.51 16.64 -15.68
N THR A 245 2.82 17.17 -14.49
CA THR A 245 2.13 16.83 -13.24
C THR A 245 0.65 17.22 -13.29
N CYS A 246 0.32 18.43 -13.75
CA CYS A 246 -1.08 18.89 -13.85
C CYS A 246 -1.89 18.03 -14.82
N LEU A 247 -1.30 17.64 -15.96
CA LEU A 247 -1.92 16.74 -16.93
C LEU A 247 -2.13 15.35 -16.34
N GLN A 248 -1.12 14.80 -15.67
CA GLN A 248 -1.22 13.49 -15.01
C GLN A 248 -2.28 13.48 -13.91
N MET A 249 -2.35 14.52 -13.08
CA MET A 249 -3.37 14.66 -12.04
C MET A 249 -4.78 14.75 -12.64
N SER A 250 -4.95 15.57 -13.69
CA SER A 250 -6.24 15.73 -14.37
C SER A 250 -6.69 14.44 -15.05
N LEU A 251 -5.78 13.73 -15.72
CA LEU A 251 -6.06 12.45 -16.36
C LEU A 251 -6.38 11.37 -15.33
N SER A 252 -5.59 11.28 -14.25
CA SER A 252 -5.85 10.33 -13.16
C SER A 252 -7.18 10.62 -12.45
N ARG A 253 -7.62 11.89 -12.41
CA ARG A 253 -8.94 12.26 -11.91
C ARG A 253 -10.03 11.78 -12.87
N MET A 254 -9.94 12.11 -14.15
CA MET A 254 -10.93 11.68 -15.15
C MET A 254 -11.07 10.15 -15.22
N LEU A 255 -9.95 9.43 -15.17
CA LEU A 255 -9.95 7.97 -15.16
C LEU A 255 -10.54 7.40 -13.85
N ARG A 256 -10.33 8.04 -12.70
CA ARG A 256 -11.00 7.65 -11.44
C ARG A 256 -12.51 7.95 -11.48
N ASP A 257 -12.92 9.10 -12.00
CA ASP A 257 -14.33 9.51 -12.11
C ASP A 257 -15.11 8.59 -13.07
N LEU A 258 -14.46 8.17 -14.17
CA LEU A 258 -15.00 7.24 -15.17
C LEU A 258 -14.80 5.78 -14.82
N ASP A 259 -14.12 5.50 -13.71
CA ASP A 259 -13.92 4.16 -13.22
C ASP A 259 -13.00 3.26 -14.09
N LEU A 260 -12.00 3.89 -14.71
CA LEU A 260 -11.08 3.31 -15.70
C LEU A 260 -9.63 3.17 -15.20
N GLY A 261 -9.31 3.61 -13.97
CA GLY A 261 -7.97 3.45 -13.35
C GLY A 261 -7.24 4.77 -13.08
N SER A 262 -5.90 4.76 -13.20
CA SER A 262 -5.02 5.93 -12.98
C SER A 262 -4.09 6.17 -14.19
N ALA A 263 -3.58 7.39 -14.34
CA ALA A 263 -2.71 7.73 -15.47
C ALA A 263 -1.23 7.58 -15.11
N ALA A 264 -0.48 6.84 -15.94
CA ALA A 264 0.97 6.83 -15.93
C ALA A 264 1.50 7.85 -16.96
N LEU A 265 2.46 8.68 -16.56
CA LEU A 265 3.08 9.64 -17.47
C LEU A 265 4.43 9.12 -17.97
N HIS A 266 4.53 8.93 -19.28
CA HIS A 266 5.80 8.72 -19.97
C HIS A 266 6.18 9.96 -20.78
N ILE A 267 7.14 10.73 -20.29
CA ILE A 267 7.74 11.81 -21.07
C ILE A 267 8.84 11.21 -21.93
N ALA A 268 8.52 10.93 -23.20
CA ALA A 268 9.56 10.62 -24.18
C ALA A 268 10.40 11.88 -24.42
N THR A 269 11.62 11.91 -23.90
CA THR A 269 12.62 12.92 -24.28
C THR A 269 13.13 12.59 -25.68
N GLY A 270 12.31 12.88 -26.69
CA GLY A 270 12.74 12.81 -28.07
C GLY A 270 13.96 13.71 -28.25
N ARG A 271 15.13 13.12 -28.51
CA ARG A 271 16.23 13.88 -29.11
C ARG A 271 15.68 14.47 -30.41
N PRO A 272 15.83 15.78 -30.66
CA PRO A 272 15.46 16.32 -31.96
C PRO A 272 16.24 15.54 -33.01
N ALA A 273 15.53 15.05 -34.03
CA ALA A 273 16.13 14.40 -35.18
C ALA A 273 17.20 15.36 -35.72
N ARG A 274 18.47 14.98 -35.57
CA ARG A 274 19.57 15.70 -36.19
C ARG A 274 19.37 15.65 -37.70
N ASP A 275 19.30 16.83 -38.27
CA ASP A 275 19.48 17.18 -39.69
C ASP A 275 20.04 16.04 -40.54
N CYS A 276 19.19 15.53 -41.44
CA CYS A 276 19.62 14.86 -42.66
C CYS A 276 18.99 15.59 -43.84
N LEU A 277 19.51 16.78 -44.15
CA LEU A 277 19.43 17.35 -45.50
C LEU A 277 20.78 18.01 -45.81
N THR A 278 21.74 17.16 -46.20
CA THR A 278 22.82 17.55 -47.11
C THR A 278 22.54 16.90 -48.46
N GLY A 279 22.61 17.71 -49.52
CA GLY A 279 22.85 17.23 -50.89
C GLY A 279 21.64 17.14 -51.82
N GLN A 280 21.27 18.25 -52.45
CA GLN A 280 21.49 18.48 -53.89
C GLN A 280 21.32 19.96 -54.23
#